data_AF-A0A4Y2J433-F1
#
_entry.id   AF-A0A4Y2J433-F1
#
_cell.length_a   1.000
_cell.length_b   1.000
_cell.length_c   1.000
_cell.angle_alpha   90.00
_cell.angle_beta   90.00
_cell.angle_gamma   90.00
#
_symmetry.space_group_name_H-M   'P 1'
#
loop_
_entity.id
_entity.type
_entity.pdbx_description
1 polymer ?
#
loop_
_entity_poly.entity_id
_entity_poly.type
_entity_poly.pdbx_seq_one_letter_code
_entity_poly.pdbx_strand_id
1 'polypeptide(L)'
;MSLAWNRGQDGIQNLMADRLTQLQDAVNAQAENICNSIGVLQAYAPPSSFPDFEKSPRKVEQPKEDFCQTFANLIANTAKEIDVLIDFLPNEDISQDSQEDFKRFDKENKDAALKLEKVVVAGEVLLEQIRKALHDIAQSQLEIQKLGSINSNI
;
A
#
# COMPACT_ATOMS: atom_id res chain seq x y z
N MET A 1 -5.55 -16.08 21.96
CA MET A 1 -5.63 -16.58 20.56
C MET A 1 -6.40 -15.58 19.67
N SER A 2 -6.06 -14.28 19.75
CA SER A 2 -6.89 -13.17 19.23
C SER A 2 -6.08 -12.14 18.42
N LEU A 3 -4.99 -12.56 17.77
CA LEU A 3 -4.06 -11.62 17.09
C LEU A 3 -3.84 -11.90 15.60
N ALA A 4 -4.39 -12.99 15.04
CA ALA A 4 -4.20 -13.33 13.62
C ALA A 4 -5.27 -12.73 12.68
N TRP A 5 -6.39 -12.26 13.23
CA TRP A 5 -7.56 -11.80 12.46
C TRP A 5 -7.52 -10.33 12.02
N ASN A 6 -6.57 -9.52 12.53
CA ASN A 6 -6.55 -8.07 12.23
C ASN A 6 -5.91 -7.74 10.87
N ARG A 7 -4.94 -8.54 10.41
CA ARG A 7 -4.09 -8.18 9.24
C ARG A 7 -4.85 -7.99 7.91
N GLY A 8 -6.01 -8.63 7.74
CA GLY A 8 -6.81 -8.51 6.51
C GLY A 8 -7.67 -7.24 6.46
N GLN A 9 -8.25 -6.84 7.60
CA GLN A 9 -8.97 -5.56 7.72
C GLN A 9 -8.01 -4.37 7.73
N ASP A 10 -6.85 -4.54 8.37
CA ASP A 10 -5.80 -3.52 8.41
C ASP A 10 -5.34 -3.15 7.00
N GLY A 11 -5.32 -4.07 6.03
CA GLY A 11 -4.86 -3.77 4.66
C GLY A 11 -5.80 -2.86 3.87
N ILE A 12 -7.12 -3.10 3.93
CA ILE A 12 -8.12 -2.28 3.22
C ILE A 12 -8.33 -0.96 3.96
N GLN A 13 -8.35 -0.97 5.30
CA GLN A 13 -8.42 0.26 6.09
C GLN A 13 -7.16 1.12 5.94
N ASN A 14 -5.95 0.52 5.90
CA ASN A 14 -4.75 1.27 5.60
C ASN A 14 -4.75 1.79 4.16
N LEU A 15 -5.25 1.03 3.18
CA LEU A 15 -5.37 1.52 1.80
C LEU A 15 -6.39 2.68 1.68
N MET A 16 -7.53 2.58 2.38
CA MET A 16 -8.53 3.65 2.48
C MET A 16 -7.97 4.88 3.18
N ALA A 17 -7.29 4.69 4.32
CA ALA A 17 -6.63 5.77 5.03
C ALA A 17 -5.53 6.40 4.16
N ASP A 18 -4.76 5.60 3.42
CA ASP A 18 -3.70 6.05 2.53
C ASP A 18 -4.24 6.88 1.35
N ARG A 19 -5.32 6.42 0.69
CA ARG A 19 -5.96 7.20 -0.40
C ARG A 19 -6.66 8.46 0.09
N LEU A 20 -7.33 8.40 1.23
CA LEU A 20 -7.95 9.57 1.83
C LEU A 20 -6.91 10.60 2.28
N THR A 21 -5.79 10.13 2.84
CA THR A 21 -4.65 10.99 3.23
C THR A 21 -4.01 11.62 2.00
N GLN A 22 -3.77 10.85 0.94
CA GLN A 22 -3.26 11.37 -0.33
C GLN A 22 -4.18 12.42 -0.95
N LEU A 23 -5.50 12.21 -0.88
CA LEU A 23 -6.48 13.21 -1.35
C LEU A 23 -6.41 14.49 -0.52
N GLN A 24 -6.28 14.38 0.80
CA GLN A 24 -6.12 15.54 1.67
C GLN A 24 -4.83 16.32 1.36
N ASP A 25 -3.72 15.62 1.16
CA ASP A 25 -2.43 16.22 0.81
C ASP A 25 -2.50 16.94 -0.55
N ALA A 26 -3.13 16.31 -1.55
CA ALA A 26 -3.30 16.89 -2.88
C ALA A 26 -4.18 18.15 -2.85
N VAL A 27 -5.28 18.14 -2.09
CA VAL A 27 -6.14 19.32 -1.89
C VAL A 27 -5.38 20.45 -1.20
N ASN A 28 -4.58 20.12 -0.17
CA ASN A 28 -3.79 21.11 0.54
C ASN A 28 -2.71 21.72 -0.38
N ALA A 29 -2.02 20.89 -1.17
CA ALA A 29 -1.06 21.34 -2.17
C ALA A 29 -1.72 22.23 -3.26
N GLN A 30 -2.96 21.92 -3.67
CA GLN A 30 -3.67 22.76 -4.62
C GLN A 30 -4.01 24.14 -4.04
N ALA A 31 -4.43 24.19 -2.77
CA ALA A 31 -4.68 25.45 -2.06
C ALA A 31 -3.41 26.30 -1.97
N GLU A 32 -2.26 25.68 -1.67
CA GLU A 32 -0.96 26.34 -1.67
C GLU A 32 -0.58 26.87 -3.06
N ASN A 33 -0.75 26.06 -4.12
CA ASN A 33 -0.48 26.46 -5.49
C ASN A 33 -1.30 27.69 -5.91
N ILE A 34 -2.60 27.72 -5.56
CA ILE A 34 -3.47 28.86 -5.83
C ILE A 34 -3.01 30.09 -5.03
N CYS A 35 -2.78 29.95 -3.72
CA CYS A 35 -2.37 31.05 -2.85
C CYS A 35 -1.04 31.67 -3.31
N ASN A 36 -0.03 30.83 -3.57
CA ASN A 36 1.28 31.25 -4.04
C ASN A 36 1.20 31.93 -5.41
N SER A 37 0.36 31.40 -6.32
CA SER A 37 0.17 32.02 -7.64
C SER A 37 -0.42 33.43 -7.54
N ILE A 38 -1.39 33.65 -6.65
CA ILE A 38 -2.00 34.97 -6.43
C ILE A 38 -0.95 35.93 -5.85
N GLY A 39 -0.17 35.48 -4.87
CA GLY A 39 0.89 36.28 -4.26
C GLY A 39 1.93 36.74 -5.28
N VAL A 40 2.39 35.83 -6.14
CA VAL A 40 3.34 36.14 -7.22
C VAL A 40 2.71 37.08 -8.25
N LEU A 41 1.48 36.83 -8.69
CA LEU A 41 0.78 37.71 -9.62
C LEU A 41 0.66 39.14 -9.08
N GLN A 42 0.32 39.30 -7.80
CA GLN A 42 0.23 40.62 -7.17
C GLN A 42 1.60 41.31 -7.03
N ALA A 43 2.66 40.56 -6.73
CA ALA A 43 4.00 41.11 -6.57
C ALA A 43 4.59 41.65 -7.88
N TYR A 44 4.24 41.03 -9.01
CA TYR A 44 4.77 41.41 -10.33
C TYR A 44 3.74 42.10 -11.24
N ALA A 45 2.53 42.38 -10.74
CA ALA A 45 1.50 43.07 -11.51
C ALA A 45 1.97 44.49 -11.89
N PRO A 46 2.00 44.84 -13.19
CA PRO A 46 2.30 46.20 -13.59
C PRO A 46 1.16 47.14 -13.14
N PRO A 47 1.48 48.40 -12.76
CA PRO A 47 0.46 49.38 -12.45
C PRO A 47 -0.42 49.61 -13.69
N SER A 48 -1.74 49.61 -13.50
CA SER A 48 -2.68 49.92 -14.58
C SER A 48 -2.56 51.40 -14.94
N SER A 49 -2.34 51.72 -16.22
CA SER A 49 -2.37 53.10 -16.71
C SER A 49 -3.80 53.50 -17.04
N PHE A 50 -4.21 54.68 -16.60
CA PHE A 50 -5.47 55.31 -17.01
C PHE A 50 -5.17 56.38 -18.07
N PRO A 51 -6.01 56.53 -19.11
CA PRO A 51 -5.74 57.43 -20.24
C PRO A 51 -5.43 58.89 -19.85
N ASP A 52 -5.98 59.37 -18.73
CA ASP A 52 -5.83 60.76 -18.28
C ASP A 52 -4.63 61.01 -17.33
N PHE A 53 -3.84 59.98 -16.99
CA PHE A 53 -2.81 60.07 -15.95
C PHE A 53 -1.44 59.49 -16.38
N GLU A 54 -0.97 59.85 -17.57
CA GLU A 54 0.37 59.49 -18.06
C GLU A 54 1.47 60.30 -17.34
N LYS A 55 1.79 59.92 -16.09
CA LYS A 55 3.12 60.19 -15.52
C LYS A 55 4.02 59.01 -15.87
N SER A 56 4.87 59.22 -16.90
CA SER A 56 5.98 58.37 -17.36
C SER A 56 6.15 57.04 -16.60
N PRO A 57 5.76 55.90 -17.21
CA PRO A 57 5.79 54.62 -16.52
C PRO A 57 7.24 54.23 -16.20
N ARG A 58 7.54 54.01 -14.93
CA ARG A 58 8.77 53.31 -14.52
C ARG A 58 8.65 51.89 -15.07
N LYS A 59 9.47 51.53 -16.06
CA LYS A 59 9.63 50.14 -16.51
C LYS A 59 10.10 49.31 -15.31
N VAL A 60 9.18 48.58 -14.69
CA VAL A 60 9.54 47.47 -13.82
C VAL A 60 10.01 46.37 -14.77
N GLU A 61 11.29 46.01 -14.71
CA GLU A 61 11.80 44.88 -15.49
C GLU A 61 11.01 43.63 -15.09
N GLN A 62 10.21 43.11 -16.02
CA GLN A 62 9.48 41.87 -15.79
C GLN A 62 10.48 40.72 -15.67
N PRO A 63 10.31 39.82 -14.68
CA PRO A 63 11.09 38.59 -14.63
C PRO A 63 10.95 37.83 -15.96
N LYS A 64 12.04 37.23 -16.43
CA LYS A 64 12.06 36.39 -17.65
C LYS A 64 11.34 35.04 -17.48
N GLU A 65 10.89 34.71 -16.27
CA GLU A 65 10.15 33.48 -15.99
C GLU A 65 8.66 33.70 -16.14
N ASP A 66 8.02 32.89 -16.97
CA ASP A 66 6.57 32.85 -17.12
C ASP A 66 5.95 32.13 -15.92
N PHE A 67 5.98 32.79 -14.76
CA PHE A 67 5.42 32.29 -13.51
C PHE A 67 3.94 31.96 -13.67
N CYS A 68 3.21 32.73 -14.47
CA CYS A 68 1.82 32.47 -14.80
C CYS A 68 1.65 31.09 -15.43
N GLN A 69 2.46 30.77 -16.43
CA GLN A 69 2.40 29.47 -17.09
C GLN A 69 2.82 28.32 -16.17
N THR A 70 3.84 28.53 -15.33
CA THR A 70 4.28 27.52 -14.34
C THR A 70 3.18 27.21 -13.31
N PHE A 71 2.57 28.23 -12.72
CA PHE A 71 1.47 28.04 -11.76
C PHE A 71 0.21 27.48 -12.43
N ALA A 72 -0.12 27.89 -13.65
CA ALA A 72 -1.23 27.32 -14.40
C ALA A 72 -1.05 25.81 -14.61
N ASN A 73 0.17 25.38 -14.96
CA ASN A 73 0.50 23.96 -15.11
C ASN A 73 0.41 23.20 -13.77
N LEU A 74 0.96 23.76 -12.68
CA LEU A 74 0.87 23.17 -11.35
C LEU A 74 -0.58 22.99 -10.90
N ILE A 75 -1.40 24.04 -11.01
CA ILE A 75 -2.81 24.00 -10.62
C ILE A 75 -3.59 22.98 -11.46
N ALA A 76 -3.40 22.97 -12.78
CA ALA A 76 -4.10 22.05 -13.67
C ALA A 76 -3.70 20.58 -13.44
N ASN A 77 -2.41 20.31 -13.20
CA ASN A 77 -1.93 18.97 -12.91
C ASN A 77 -2.44 18.46 -11.56
N THR A 78 -2.34 19.27 -10.49
CA THR A 78 -2.85 18.89 -9.17
C THR A 78 -4.37 18.72 -9.18
N ALA A 79 -5.11 19.55 -9.93
CA ALA A 79 -6.56 19.35 -10.12
C ALA A 79 -6.89 17.98 -10.72
N LYS A 80 -6.15 17.60 -11.77
CA LYS A 80 -6.33 16.31 -12.44
C LYS A 80 -5.93 15.14 -11.53
N GLU A 81 -4.89 15.30 -10.72
CA GLU A 81 -4.51 14.29 -9.72
C GLU A 81 -5.61 14.09 -8.68
N ILE A 82 -6.26 15.17 -8.23
CA ILE A 82 -7.41 15.09 -7.33
C ILE A 82 -8.58 14.34 -7.98
N ASP A 83 -8.92 14.66 -9.24
CA ASP A 83 -9.98 13.95 -9.97
C ASP A 83 -9.69 12.44 -10.06
N VAL A 84 -8.45 12.08 -10.39
CA VAL A 84 -8.01 10.69 -10.47
C VAL A 84 -8.06 10.01 -9.09
N LEU A 85 -7.68 10.70 -8.01
CA LEU A 85 -7.76 10.16 -6.65
C LEU A 85 -9.21 9.91 -6.23
N ILE A 86 -10.14 10.79 -6.62
CA ILE A 86 -11.58 10.63 -6.38
C ILE A 86 -12.11 9.40 -7.11
N ASP A 87 -11.73 9.17 -8.37
CA ASP A 87 -12.14 8.00 -9.15
C ASP A 87 -11.65 6.67 -8.53
N PHE A 88 -10.57 6.71 -7.75
CA PHE A 88 -10.03 5.55 -7.04
C PHE A 88 -10.55 5.39 -5.61
N LEU A 89 -11.40 6.29 -5.13
CA LEU A 89 -12.06 6.07 -3.86
C LEU A 89 -12.98 4.84 -4.00
N PRO A 90 -12.93 3.92 -3.03
CA PRO A 90 -13.86 2.81 -3.02
C PRO A 90 -15.30 3.35 -2.95
N ASN A 91 -16.18 2.82 -3.80
CA ASN A 91 -17.58 3.23 -3.87
C ASN A 91 -18.25 3.19 -2.47
N GLU A 92 -19.06 4.19 -2.17
CA GLU A 92 -19.80 4.33 -0.90
C GLU A 92 -20.87 3.24 -0.65
N ASP A 93 -21.00 2.24 -1.55
CA ASP A 93 -21.80 1.03 -1.34
C ASP A 93 -21.17 0.09 -0.29
N ILE A 94 -20.81 0.66 0.86
CA ILE A 94 -20.77 -0.05 2.14
C ILE A 94 -22.23 -0.19 2.60
N SER A 95 -23.07 -0.76 1.73
CA SER A 95 -24.40 -1.22 2.09
C SER A 95 -24.24 -2.52 2.91
N GLN A 96 -25.31 -2.93 3.61
CA GLN A 96 -25.33 -4.10 4.48
C GLN A 96 -24.76 -5.38 3.81
N ASP A 97 -24.80 -5.47 2.49
CA ASP A 97 -24.24 -6.55 1.67
C ASP A 97 -22.74 -6.75 1.90
N SER A 98 -21.98 -5.65 2.05
CA SER A 98 -20.53 -5.70 2.33
C SER A 98 -20.20 -6.31 3.71
N GLN A 99 -21.11 -6.15 4.69
CA GLN A 99 -20.91 -6.74 6.02
C GLN A 99 -21.21 -8.25 6.01
N GLU A 100 -22.18 -8.69 5.21
CA GLU A 100 -22.49 -10.12 5.03
C GLU A 100 -21.36 -10.84 4.28
N ASP A 101 -20.83 -10.23 3.22
CA ASP A 101 -19.67 -10.76 2.52
C ASP A 101 -18.43 -10.80 3.41
N PHE A 102 -18.21 -9.80 4.26
CA PHE A 102 -17.11 -9.86 5.24
C PHE A 102 -17.26 -11.04 6.21
N LYS A 103 -18.47 -11.28 6.74
CA LYS A 103 -18.73 -12.44 7.61
C LYS A 103 -18.55 -13.76 6.86
N ARG A 104 -18.93 -13.80 5.58
CA ARG A 104 -18.77 -14.97 4.72
C ARG A 104 -17.29 -15.27 4.48
N PHE A 105 -16.50 -14.28 4.08
CA PHE A 105 -15.05 -14.42 3.91
C PHE A 105 -14.35 -14.77 5.22
N ASP A 106 -14.81 -14.22 6.35
CA ASP A 106 -14.29 -14.55 7.66
C ASP A 106 -14.46 -16.05 7.96
N LYS A 107 -15.67 -16.56 7.72
CA LYS A 107 -15.98 -17.99 7.84
C LYS A 107 -15.16 -18.85 6.87
N GLU A 108 -15.09 -18.48 5.60
CA GLU A 108 -14.33 -19.22 4.58
C GLU A 108 -12.84 -19.31 4.95
N ASN A 109 -12.26 -18.22 5.45
CA ASN A 109 -10.87 -18.19 5.89
C ASN A 109 -10.63 -19.06 7.13
N LYS A 110 -11.55 -19.04 8.12
CA LYS A 110 -11.51 -19.95 9.28
C LYS A 110 -11.56 -21.42 8.84
N ASP A 111 -12.46 -21.74 7.93
CA ASP A 111 -12.59 -23.11 7.41
C ASP A 111 -11.34 -23.53 6.62
N ALA A 112 -10.74 -22.63 5.85
CA ALA A 112 -9.48 -22.88 5.15
C ALA A 112 -8.32 -23.12 6.12
N ALA A 113 -8.21 -22.32 7.19
CA ALA A 113 -7.19 -22.47 8.23
C ALA A 113 -7.32 -23.83 8.95
N LEU A 114 -8.55 -24.25 9.28
CA LEU A 114 -8.80 -25.56 9.89
C LEU A 114 -8.44 -26.72 8.96
N LYS A 115 -8.71 -26.58 7.65
CA LYS A 115 -8.28 -27.59 6.66
C LYS A 115 -6.77 -27.66 6.57
N LEU A 116 -6.09 -26.51 6.57
CA LEU A 116 -4.63 -26.45 6.56
C LEU A 116 -4.03 -27.11 7.79
N GLU A 117 -4.55 -26.82 8.98
CA GLU A 117 -4.10 -27.42 10.24
C GLU A 117 -4.19 -28.96 10.20
N LYS A 118 -5.31 -29.50 9.71
CA LYS A 118 -5.48 -30.96 9.55
C LYS A 118 -4.43 -31.57 8.62
N VAL A 119 -4.14 -30.91 7.51
CA VAL A 119 -3.14 -31.37 6.54
C VAL A 119 -1.74 -31.30 7.14
N VAL A 120 -1.41 -30.24 7.88
CA VAL A 120 -0.13 -30.09 8.58
C VAL A 120 0.06 -31.20 9.61
N VAL A 121 -0.93 -31.44 10.47
CA VAL A 121 -0.86 -32.50 11.50
C VAL A 121 -0.68 -33.88 10.85
N ALA A 122 -1.44 -34.19 9.80
CA ALA A 122 -1.28 -35.45 9.07
C ALA A 122 0.13 -35.57 8.46
N GLY A 123 0.66 -34.47 7.92
CA GLY A 123 2.02 -34.40 7.38
C GLY A 123 3.09 -34.63 8.45
N GLU A 124 2.95 -34.05 9.64
CA GLU A 124 3.87 -34.25 10.76
C GLU A 124 3.89 -35.71 11.24
N VAL A 125 2.72 -36.34 11.36
CA VAL A 125 2.62 -37.75 11.72
C VAL A 125 3.32 -38.64 10.69
N LEU A 126 3.09 -38.38 9.40
CA LEU A 126 3.74 -39.14 8.33
C LEU A 126 5.26 -38.94 8.35
N LEU A 127 5.72 -37.71 8.57
CA LEU A 127 7.14 -37.39 8.65
C LEU A 127 7.83 -38.12 9.82
N GLU A 128 7.14 -38.24 10.96
CA GLU A 128 7.65 -38.99 12.10
C GLU A 128 7.75 -40.50 11.82
N GLN A 129 6.78 -41.06 11.10
CA GLN A 129 6.84 -42.47 10.66
C GLN A 129 8.04 -42.71 9.73
N ILE A 130 8.29 -41.80 8.78
CA ILE A 130 9.44 -41.89 7.88
C ILE A 130 10.75 -41.81 8.67
N ARG A 131 10.85 -40.87 9.63
CA ARG A 131 12.03 -40.75 10.50
C ARG A 131 12.30 -42.03 11.29
N LYS A 132 11.26 -42.64 11.85
CA LYS A 132 11.37 -43.91 12.58
C LYS A 132 11.86 -45.03 11.68
N ALA A 133 11.27 -45.21 10.49
CA ALA A 133 11.70 -46.21 9.54
C ALA A 133 13.17 -46.01 9.11
N LEU A 134 13.59 -44.77 8.85
CA LEU A 134 14.98 -44.45 8.53
C LEU A 134 15.93 -44.76 9.70
N HIS A 135 15.51 -44.49 10.94
CA HIS A 135 16.27 -44.83 12.13
C HIS A 135 16.45 -46.34 12.28
N ASP A 136 15.38 -47.12 12.12
CA ASP A 136 15.41 -48.58 12.21
C ASP A 136 16.32 -49.20 11.13
N ILE A 137 16.30 -48.65 9.90
CA ILE A 137 17.20 -49.06 8.81
C ILE A 137 18.65 -48.75 9.18
N ALA A 138 18.94 -47.54 9.65
CA ALA A 138 20.29 -47.15 10.02
C ALA A 138 20.84 -48.01 11.17
N GLN A 139 20.01 -48.30 12.18
CA GLN A 139 20.39 -49.18 13.29
C GLN A 139 20.66 -50.61 12.80
N SER A 140 19.79 -51.16 11.94
CA SER A 140 19.98 -52.49 11.36
C SER A 140 21.29 -52.59 10.56
N GLN A 141 21.63 -51.54 9.80
CA GLN A 141 22.90 -51.50 9.06
C GLN A 141 24.12 -51.49 9.99
N LEU A 142 24.07 -50.73 11.09
CA LEU A 142 25.14 -50.71 12.10
C LEU A 142 25.30 -52.08 12.80
N GLU A 143 24.19 -52.74 13.14
CA GLU A 143 24.21 -54.08 13.76
C GLU A 143 24.81 -55.13 12.81
N ILE A 144 24.40 -55.13 11.54
CA ILE A 144 24.98 -56.01 10.51
C ILE A 144 26.48 -55.75 10.36
N GLN A 145 26.91 -54.49 10.33
CA GLN A 145 28.33 -54.15 10.22
C GLN A 145 29.12 -54.63 11.44
N LYS A 146 28.56 -54.49 12.65
CA LYS A 146 29.18 -54.98 13.89
C LYS A 146 29.31 -56.50 13.89
N LEU A 147 28.27 -57.23 13.49
CA LEU A 147 28.29 -58.70 13.39
C LEU A 147 29.25 -59.21 12.31
N GLY A 148 29.30 -58.56 11.15
CA GLY A 148 30.27 -58.86 10.09
C GLY A 148 31.71 -58.64 10.54
N SER A 149 31.96 -57.58 11.32
CA SER A 149 33.29 -57.29 11.89
C SER A 149 33.72 -58.33 12.95
N ILE A 150 32.77 -58.92 13.68
CA ILE A 150 33.03 -59.98 14.67
C ILE A 150 33.34 -61.31 13.97
N ASN A 151 32.60 -61.68 12.93
CA ASN A 151 32.84 -62.91 12.16
C ASN A 151 34.12 -62.86 11.30
N SER A 152 34.70 -61.68 11.08
CA SER A 152 35.97 -61.51 10.34
C SER A 152 37.21 -61.68 11.25
N ASN A 153 37.03 -61.80 12.57
CA ASN A 153 38.10 -61.88 13.58
C ASN A 153 38.17 -63.25 14.27
N ILE A 154 37.53 -64.29 13.71
CA ILE A 154 37.66 -65.72 14.08
C ILE A 154 38.26 -66.44 12.87
#